data_AF-A0A9W7F9J7-F1
#
_entry.id   AF-A0A9W7F9J7-F1
#
_cell.length_a   1.000
_cell.length_b   1.000
_cell.length_c   1.000
_cell.angle_alpha   90.00
_cell.angle_beta   90.00
_cell.angle_gamma   90.00
#
_symmetry.space_group_name_H-M   'P 1'
#
loop_
_entity.id
_entity.type
_entity.pdbx_description
1 polymer ?
#
loop_
_entity_poly.entity_id
_entity_poly.type
_entity_poly.pdbx_seq_one_letter_code
_entity_poly.pdbx_strand_id
1 'polypeptide(L)'
;MLRNLLRQALAFPRSERQTVPRSANHALEELRAEFEKRSQSEPKTRLPSHLPPAEFTTKIHAPKSPFLPLSIDNKTRRVAALAWKDVTERRNAQILITSLSAITLLSGIEGVAIINSSSLPLLEPQYLTLLLKYSITNVIPSCVWTTNEMSTVALSSSLDPAIISALTGSTLIKTTTLRSFRYIVATTTLISQLLRFFSVSVRASDAFKDNIRDGKERPFDNVNERVIRLAGRKSDVTVVSLDKYQDHIFPVFEDPSAVRYTVAEYSDNYSKPTFWTVDRRSYGHKRAFQKLNIDDSWLVDCTSAGRRILILEADLVNEEDSLSLNPISRDLTIDNASGAFREIVSRASECMTTKNYRILRVILGDSTEMFASGGGHTRTLRDRVLGSKEADLIVDSRAPVLLAVLQWYDQKHPPSVDPRRLLFFTDSKEYFTHLREILRPFNIEVVDGFIATTSASASTSTSSSASTSSTSTSTPTPTPTSASATESEAPTLPTLGLVHYTTTSLTTNTALGLTKQGLLKNFKSVLVLVDKPIGIQLIESEGEENLSVLCSALTHDLLLHNVRMWSRMGFSPASIQEELDFQFAKVLEAEAIVSNDHRQEQEGGLENEKNTANNGSNNVK
;
A
#
# COMPACT_ATOMS: atom_id res chain seq x y z
N MET A 1 -25.80 12.74 21.70
CA MET A 1 -27.24 12.35 21.74
C MET A 1 -27.41 10.87 22.09
N LEU A 2 -26.96 9.91 21.26
CA LEU A 2 -27.07 8.45 21.54
C LEU A 2 -26.43 8.03 22.88
N ARG A 3 -25.25 8.57 23.22
CA ARG A 3 -24.57 8.32 24.51
C ARG A 3 -25.35 8.86 25.74
N ASN A 4 -26.11 9.95 25.55
CA ASN A 4 -26.97 10.51 26.60
C ASN A 4 -28.30 9.75 26.71
N LEU A 5 -28.86 9.28 25.60
CA LEU A 5 -30.03 8.39 25.58
C LEU A 5 -29.71 7.03 26.22
N LEU A 6 -28.53 6.45 25.94
CA LEU A 6 -28.05 5.22 26.60
C LEU A 6 -27.79 5.42 28.09
N ARG A 7 -27.19 6.56 28.50
CA ARG A 7 -27.03 6.87 29.93
C ARG A 7 -28.37 7.06 30.64
N GLN A 8 -29.36 7.71 30.01
CA GLN A 8 -30.70 7.88 30.58
C GLN A 8 -31.47 6.56 30.67
N ALA A 9 -31.39 5.71 29.64
CA ALA A 9 -32.01 4.38 29.66
C ALA A 9 -31.38 3.44 30.70
N LEU A 10 -30.07 3.55 30.94
CA LEU A 10 -29.34 2.75 31.93
C LEU A 10 -29.43 3.29 33.36
N ALA A 11 -29.87 4.53 33.56
CA ALA A 11 -30.02 5.16 34.87
C ALA A 11 -31.35 4.83 35.60
N PHE A 12 -32.22 3.99 35.02
CA PHE A 12 -33.47 3.60 35.66
C PHE A 12 -33.25 2.76 36.93
N PRO A 13 -33.83 3.13 38.09
CA PRO A 13 -33.73 2.36 39.32
C PRO A 13 -34.39 0.98 39.19
N ARG A 14 -33.80 -0.03 39.86
CA ARG A 14 -34.23 -1.44 39.78
C ARG A 14 -35.70 -1.67 40.15
N SER A 15 -36.33 -0.76 40.88
CA SER A 15 -37.72 -0.87 41.35
C SER A 15 -38.78 -0.71 40.25
N GLU A 16 -38.46 -0.18 39.07
CA GLU A 16 -39.44 0.04 37.97
C GLU A 16 -39.34 -0.98 36.82
N ARG A 17 -38.49 -2.00 36.91
CA ARG A 17 -38.28 -2.98 35.82
C ARG A 17 -39.35 -4.08 35.68
N GLN A 18 -40.45 -4.02 36.43
CA GLN A 18 -41.47 -5.08 36.42
C GLN A 18 -42.39 -5.10 35.18
N THR A 19 -42.34 -4.10 34.31
CA THR A 19 -43.22 -4.03 33.13
C THR A 19 -42.50 -4.17 31.78
N VAL A 20 -41.19 -4.44 31.78
CA VAL A 20 -40.41 -4.61 30.54
C VAL A 20 -40.44 -6.08 30.08
N PRO A 21 -40.75 -6.39 28.80
CA PRO A 21 -40.71 -7.75 28.28
C PRO A 21 -39.33 -8.39 28.49
N ARG A 22 -39.28 -9.64 28.98
CA ARG A 22 -38.03 -10.38 29.27
C ARG A 22 -37.03 -10.38 28.10
N SER A 23 -37.51 -10.32 26.86
CA SER A 23 -36.65 -10.27 25.65
C SER A 23 -35.84 -8.97 25.51
N ALA A 24 -36.38 -7.83 25.94
CA ALA A 24 -35.68 -6.55 25.88
C ALA A 24 -34.60 -6.43 26.97
N ASN A 25 -34.82 -7.03 28.14
CA ASN A 25 -33.81 -7.11 29.19
C ASN A 25 -32.63 -8.01 28.79
N HIS A 26 -32.90 -9.14 28.10
CA HIS A 26 -31.84 -10.00 27.59
C HIS A 26 -30.95 -9.29 26.55
N ALA A 27 -31.55 -8.57 25.60
CA ALA A 27 -30.81 -7.80 24.60
C ALA A 27 -29.96 -6.67 25.21
N LEU A 28 -30.42 -6.05 26.29
CA LEU A 28 -29.67 -5.03 27.04
C LEU A 28 -28.50 -5.63 27.83
N GLU A 29 -28.64 -6.84 28.37
CA GLU A 29 -27.54 -7.54 29.05
C GLU A 29 -26.48 -8.06 28.08
N GLU A 30 -26.86 -8.57 26.90
CA GLU A 30 -25.91 -8.93 25.83
C GLU A 30 -25.08 -7.72 25.36
N LEU A 31 -25.73 -6.58 25.11
CA LEU A 31 -25.03 -5.35 24.71
C LEU A 31 -24.06 -4.83 25.79
N ARG A 32 -24.39 -5.02 27.07
CA ARG A 32 -23.50 -4.65 28.19
C ARG A 32 -22.29 -5.58 28.27
N ALA A 33 -22.50 -6.89 28.14
CA ALA A 33 -21.43 -7.88 28.16
C ALA A 33 -20.44 -7.68 27.00
N GLU A 34 -20.95 -7.34 25.81
CA GLU A 34 -20.10 -7.08 24.64
C GLU A 34 -19.29 -5.78 24.77
N PHE A 35 -19.84 -4.76 25.45
CA PHE A 35 -19.14 -3.51 25.74
C PHE A 35 -18.02 -3.68 26.77
N GLU A 36 -18.28 -4.44 27.85
CA GLU A 36 -17.25 -4.76 28.86
C GLU A 36 -16.11 -5.58 28.26
N LYS A 37 -16.43 -6.55 27.40
CA LYS A 37 -15.45 -7.41 26.70
C LYS A 37 -14.53 -6.60 25.77
N ARG A 38 -15.03 -5.56 25.09
CA ARG A 38 -14.22 -4.66 24.25
C ARG A 38 -13.34 -3.70 25.06
N SER A 39 -13.77 -3.29 26.25
CA SER A 39 -12.96 -2.40 27.10
C SER A 39 -11.73 -3.10 27.71
N GLN A 40 -11.77 -4.43 27.82
CA GLN A 40 -10.70 -5.25 28.38
C GLN A 40 -9.68 -5.72 27.32
N SER A 41 -9.98 -5.60 26.02
CA SER A 41 -9.15 -6.12 24.93
C SER A 41 -8.19 -5.11 24.30
N GLU A 42 -8.07 -3.87 24.81
CA GLU A 42 -7.06 -2.92 24.34
C GLU A 42 -5.71 -3.16 25.06
N PRO A 43 -4.64 -3.53 24.35
CA PRO A 43 -3.33 -3.67 24.95
C PRO A 43 -2.75 -2.29 25.31
N LYS A 44 -2.41 -2.08 26.57
CA LYS A 44 -1.60 -0.93 27.01
C LYS A 44 -0.18 -1.09 26.50
N THR A 45 0.12 -0.56 25.33
CA THR A 45 1.48 -0.40 24.83
C THR A 45 2.22 0.61 25.71
N ARG A 46 3.26 0.11 26.40
CA ARG A 46 4.24 0.95 27.11
C ARG A 46 5.12 1.66 26.07
N LEU A 47 5.14 2.99 26.09
CA LEU A 47 6.15 3.77 25.36
C LEU A 47 7.54 3.57 25.99
N PRO A 48 8.63 3.46 25.20
CA PRO A 48 9.98 3.52 25.72
C PRO A 48 10.34 4.95 26.11
N SER A 49 10.78 5.12 27.35
CA SER A 49 11.48 6.29 27.84
C SER A 49 12.86 6.33 27.22
N HIS A 50 13.18 7.36 26.42
CA HIS A 50 14.48 8.04 26.30
C HIS A 50 14.59 8.74 24.93
N LEU A 51 14.26 10.04 24.90
CA LEU A 51 14.73 11.02 23.90
C LEU A 51 14.88 12.38 24.61
N PRO A 52 15.91 13.19 24.29
CA PRO A 52 16.29 14.39 25.03
C PRO A 52 15.43 15.62 24.67
N PRO A 53 15.45 16.70 25.47
CA PRO A 53 14.43 17.74 25.43
C PRO A 53 14.70 18.74 24.30
N ALA A 54 13.71 18.95 23.43
CA ALA A 54 13.65 20.12 22.56
C ALA A 54 12.93 21.26 23.30
N GLU A 55 13.57 22.43 23.33
CA GLU A 55 13.05 23.66 23.94
C GLU A 55 11.75 24.10 23.26
N PHE A 56 10.64 24.02 24.00
CA PHE A 56 9.36 24.59 23.61
C PHE A 56 9.17 25.96 24.26
N THR A 57 9.11 26.99 23.43
CA THR A 57 8.67 28.33 23.83
C THR A 57 7.15 28.33 24.07
N THR A 58 6.74 28.45 25.33
CA THR A 58 5.32 28.50 25.73
C THR A 58 4.74 29.89 25.49
N LYS A 59 3.91 30.05 24.45
CA LYS A 59 2.89 31.11 24.40
C LYS A 59 1.59 30.58 25.03
N ILE A 60 1.23 31.17 26.17
CA ILE A 60 0.00 30.89 26.91
C ILE A 60 -1.19 31.48 26.13
N HIS A 61 -2.11 30.64 25.66
CA HIS A 61 -3.42 31.08 25.18
C HIS A 61 -4.51 30.79 26.21
N ALA A 62 -5.40 31.78 26.39
CA ALA A 62 -6.53 31.78 27.30
C ALA A 62 -7.51 30.60 27.09
N PRO A 63 -8.24 30.16 28.15
CA PRO A 63 -9.09 28.99 28.10
C PRO A 63 -10.29 29.21 27.18
N LYS A 64 -10.39 28.40 26.12
CA LYS A 64 -11.60 28.27 25.29
C LYS A 64 -12.65 27.43 26.03
N SER A 65 -13.91 27.78 25.79
CA SER A 65 -15.16 27.25 26.38
C SER A 65 -15.28 25.72 26.42
N PRO A 66 -16.12 25.14 27.32
CA PRO A 66 -16.18 23.70 27.60
C PRO A 66 -16.94 22.85 26.57
N PHE A 67 -17.22 23.38 25.37
CA PHE A 67 -17.77 22.57 24.27
C PHE A 67 -16.62 22.08 23.39
N LEU A 68 -16.07 20.92 23.75
CA LEU A 68 -15.13 20.19 22.89
C LEU A 68 -15.79 20.00 21.51
N PRO A 69 -15.24 20.56 20.42
CA PRO A 69 -15.67 20.16 19.10
C PRO A 69 -15.34 18.68 18.96
N LEU A 70 -16.37 17.84 18.85
CA LEU A 70 -16.21 16.45 18.46
C LEU A 70 -15.60 16.48 17.06
N SER A 71 -14.27 16.39 16.98
CA SER A 71 -13.58 16.14 15.73
C SER A 71 -13.98 14.74 15.30
N ILE A 72 -15.02 14.66 14.46
CA ILE A 72 -15.46 13.41 13.87
C ILE A 72 -14.34 12.99 12.92
N ASP A 73 -13.68 11.88 13.25
CA ASP A 73 -12.65 11.24 12.43
C ASP A 73 -13.14 11.05 10.97
N ASN A 74 -12.24 11.22 10.01
CA ASN A 74 -12.52 11.09 8.57
C ASN A 74 -13.13 9.73 8.24
N LYS A 75 -12.69 8.66 8.91
CA LYS A 75 -13.29 7.33 8.81
C LYS A 75 -14.77 7.34 9.21
N THR A 76 -15.10 7.90 10.37
CA THR A 76 -16.49 7.98 10.85
C THR A 76 -17.37 8.79 9.89
N ARG A 77 -16.87 9.89 9.33
CA ARG A 77 -17.61 10.69 8.34
C ARG A 77 -17.94 9.88 7.08
N ARG A 78 -16.99 9.08 6.59
CA ARG A 78 -17.17 8.27 5.38
C ARG A 78 -18.10 7.08 5.61
N VAL A 79 -17.93 6.37 6.73
CA VAL A 79 -18.87 5.31 7.12
C VAL A 79 -20.27 5.87 7.30
N ALA A 80 -20.42 7.05 7.90
CA ALA A 80 -21.71 7.72 8.03
C ALA A 80 -22.30 8.13 6.67
N ALA A 81 -21.48 8.58 5.71
CA ALA A 81 -21.94 8.91 4.37
C ALA A 81 -22.40 7.67 3.59
N LEU A 82 -21.68 6.55 3.71
CA LEU A 82 -22.09 5.26 3.13
C LEU A 82 -23.38 4.74 3.78
N ALA A 83 -23.45 4.77 5.12
CA ALA A 83 -24.66 4.39 5.85
C ALA A 83 -25.85 5.28 5.49
N TRP A 84 -25.64 6.59 5.32
CA TRP A 84 -26.68 7.52 4.90
C TRP A 84 -27.19 7.19 3.50
N LYS A 85 -26.29 6.89 2.56
CA LYS A 85 -26.68 6.48 1.20
C LYS A 85 -27.59 5.24 1.23
N ASP A 86 -27.25 4.24 2.04
CA ASP A 86 -28.05 3.03 2.21
C ASP A 86 -29.38 3.30 2.93
N VAL A 87 -29.40 4.18 3.94
CA VAL A 87 -30.64 4.62 4.61
C VAL A 87 -31.57 5.36 3.64
N THR A 88 -31.02 6.17 2.74
CA THR A 88 -31.78 6.90 1.71
C THR A 88 -32.24 6.03 0.54
N GLU A 89 -31.86 4.76 0.50
CA GLU A 89 -32.36 3.83 -0.51
C GLU A 89 -33.89 3.74 -0.43
N ARG A 90 -34.57 3.77 -1.60
CA ARG A 90 -36.03 3.93 -1.69
C ARG A 90 -36.80 3.00 -0.77
N ARG A 91 -36.36 1.75 -0.65
CA ARG A 91 -37.00 0.74 0.20
C ARG A 91 -36.92 1.09 1.68
N ASN A 92 -35.77 1.55 2.15
CA ASN A 92 -35.55 1.91 3.55
C ASN A 92 -36.30 3.20 3.90
N ALA A 93 -36.24 4.19 3.00
CA ALA A 93 -37.00 5.42 3.12
C ALA A 93 -38.52 5.16 3.16
N GLN A 94 -39.04 4.28 2.32
CA GLN A 94 -40.46 3.91 2.32
C GLN A 94 -40.89 3.33 3.68
N ILE A 95 -40.10 2.42 4.27
CA ILE A 95 -40.49 1.83 5.56
C ILE A 95 -40.45 2.87 6.68
N LEU A 96 -39.49 3.79 6.66
CA LEU A 96 -39.46 4.90 7.61
C LEU A 96 -40.72 5.78 7.43
N ILE A 97 -41.03 6.17 6.19
CA ILE A 97 -42.21 6.99 5.86
C ILE A 97 -43.50 6.28 6.28
N THR A 98 -43.69 5.00 5.95
CA THR A 98 -44.91 4.28 6.33
C THR A 98 -45.07 4.18 7.83
N SER A 99 -43.98 3.97 8.57
CA SER A 99 -44.01 3.91 10.04
C SER A 99 -44.35 5.26 10.68
N LEU A 100 -43.76 6.36 10.17
CA LEU A 100 -44.09 7.71 10.63
C LEU A 100 -45.52 8.11 10.27
N SER A 101 -46.00 7.73 9.08
CA SER A 101 -47.38 7.95 8.66
C SER A 101 -48.37 7.19 9.54
N ALA A 102 -48.07 5.95 9.96
CA ALA A 102 -48.91 5.20 10.88
C ALA A 102 -49.04 5.88 12.26
N ILE A 103 -47.92 6.36 12.82
CA ILE A 103 -47.91 7.09 14.10
C ILE A 103 -48.70 8.41 13.99
N THR A 104 -48.50 9.13 12.88
CA THR A 104 -49.20 10.38 12.60
C THR A 104 -50.71 10.14 12.44
N LEU A 105 -51.12 9.10 11.71
CA LEU A 105 -52.52 8.72 11.52
C LEU A 105 -53.19 8.36 12.84
N LEU A 106 -52.55 7.53 13.68
CA LEU A 106 -53.07 7.17 15.00
C LEU A 106 -53.23 8.39 15.91
N SER A 107 -52.29 9.34 15.84
CA SER A 107 -52.38 10.60 16.56
C SER A 107 -53.52 11.49 16.04
N GLY A 108 -53.77 11.48 14.73
CA GLY A 108 -54.90 12.20 14.13
C GLY A 108 -56.24 11.63 14.57
N ILE A 109 -56.38 10.30 14.59
CA ILE A 109 -57.58 9.61 15.08
C ILE A 109 -57.81 9.90 16.57
N GLU A 110 -56.74 9.90 17.38
CA GLU A 110 -56.80 10.33 18.79
C GLU A 110 -57.29 11.78 18.90
N GLY A 111 -56.74 12.70 18.09
CA GLY A 111 -57.15 14.10 18.07
C GLY A 111 -58.63 14.29 17.70
N VAL A 112 -59.13 13.56 16.69
CA VAL A 112 -60.55 13.59 16.29
C VAL A 112 -61.46 13.11 17.44
N ALA A 113 -61.02 12.11 18.21
CA ALA A 113 -61.79 11.60 19.35
C ALA A 113 -61.83 12.57 20.54
N ILE A 114 -60.91 13.54 20.62
CA ILE A 114 -60.82 14.57 21.67
C ILE A 114 -61.68 15.81 21.31
N ILE A 115 -61.76 16.17 20.03
CA ILE A 115 -62.57 17.30 19.55
C ILE A 115 -64.06 16.96 19.66
N ASN A 116 -64.87 17.91 20.14
CA ASN A 116 -66.30 17.72 20.31
C ASN A 116 -67.00 17.50 18.95
N SER A 117 -67.45 16.28 18.66
CA SER A 117 -68.12 15.94 17.39
C SER A 117 -69.50 16.59 17.23
N SER A 118 -70.09 17.10 18.31
CA SER A 118 -71.47 17.58 18.36
C SER A 118 -71.66 18.96 17.73
N SER A 119 -70.58 19.72 17.56
CA SER A 119 -70.66 21.17 17.33
C SER A 119 -69.85 21.68 16.15
N LEU A 120 -69.17 20.82 15.37
CA LEU A 120 -68.14 21.29 14.44
C LEU A 120 -68.15 20.63 13.07
N PRO A 121 -68.14 21.42 11.96
CA PRO A 121 -67.87 20.88 10.65
C PRO A 121 -66.39 20.51 10.58
N LEU A 122 -66.09 19.20 10.49
CA LEU A 122 -64.76 18.62 10.25
C LEU A 122 -64.00 19.21 9.04
N LEU A 123 -64.67 20.04 8.23
CA LEU A 123 -64.15 20.69 7.03
C LEU A 123 -63.57 22.09 7.28
N GLU A 124 -63.68 22.67 8.49
CA GLU A 124 -63.07 23.98 8.73
C GLU A 124 -61.53 23.87 8.76
N PRO A 125 -60.79 24.68 7.96
CA PRO A 125 -59.35 24.52 7.78
C PRO A 125 -58.54 24.68 9.08
N GLN A 126 -59.08 25.38 10.07
CA GLN A 126 -58.45 25.59 11.37
C GLN A 126 -58.35 24.28 12.17
N TYR A 127 -59.39 23.43 12.13
CA TYR A 127 -59.37 22.12 12.79
C TYR A 127 -58.46 21.13 12.11
N LEU A 128 -58.44 21.13 10.77
CA LEU A 128 -57.51 20.30 10.01
C LEU A 128 -56.05 20.66 10.36
N THR A 129 -55.75 21.96 10.44
CA THR A 129 -54.41 22.46 10.80
C THR A 129 -54.04 22.06 12.23
N LEU A 130 -54.99 22.18 13.17
CA LEU A 130 -54.80 21.79 14.56
C LEU A 130 -54.55 20.27 14.69
N LEU A 131 -55.36 19.44 14.01
CA LEU A 131 -55.22 17.98 14.00
C LEU A 131 -53.89 17.55 13.38
N LEU A 132 -53.49 18.17 12.27
CA LEU A 132 -52.21 17.90 11.62
C LEU A 132 -51.05 18.25 12.55
N LYS A 133 -51.10 19.43 13.19
CA LYS A 133 -50.09 19.86 14.15
C LYS A 133 -50.04 18.92 15.35
N TYR A 134 -51.17 18.58 15.96
CA TYR A 134 -51.24 17.59 17.04
C TYR A 134 -50.64 16.24 16.64
N SER A 135 -50.94 15.80 15.42
CA SER A 135 -50.45 14.53 14.90
C SER A 135 -48.93 14.51 14.73
N ILE A 136 -48.36 15.58 14.16
CA ILE A 136 -46.92 15.72 13.93
C ILE A 136 -46.17 15.93 15.26
N THR A 137 -46.67 16.80 16.14
CA THR A 137 -46.01 17.14 17.41
C THR A 137 -45.95 15.94 18.36
N ASN A 138 -46.84 14.96 18.21
CA ASN A 138 -46.85 13.74 19.02
C ASN A 138 -46.01 12.59 18.49
N VAL A 139 -45.37 12.70 17.31
CA VAL A 139 -44.53 11.62 16.77
C VAL A 139 -43.34 11.29 17.68
N ILE A 140 -42.56 12.30 18.08
CA ILE A 140 -41.38 12.11 18.96
C ILE A 140 -41.78 11.73 20.40
N PRO A 141 -42.72 12.42 21.06
CA PRO A 141 -43.23 12.04 22.38
C PRO A 141 -43.69 10.58 22.46
N SER A 142 -44.35 10.08 21.41
CA SER A 142 -44.84 8.70 21.36
C SER A 142 -43.73 7.66 21.48
N CYS A 143 -42.51 7.99 21.07
CA CYS A 143 -41.34 7.11 21.18
C CYS A 143 -40.78 7.03 22.61
N VAL A 144 -41.13 7.97 23.49
CA VAL A 144 -40.71 8.03 24.90
C VAL A 144 -41.91 7.86 25.85
N TRP A 145 -43.02 7.32 25.34
CA TRP A 145 -44.28 7.11 26.07
C TRP A 145 -44.92 8.39 26.64
N THR A 146 -44.67 9.54 26.02
CA THR A 146 -45.29 10.82 26.37
C THR A 146 -46.25 11.30 25.29
N THR A 147 -47.18 12.18 25.64
CA THR A 147 -48.13 12.81 24.73
C THR A 147 -48.24 14.27 25.13
N ASN A 148 -48.18 15.19 24.16
CA ASN A 148 -48.51 16.59 24.38
C ASN A 148 -50.02 16.74 24.46
N GLU A 149 -50.50 17.48 25.47
CA GLU A 149 -51.92 17.74 25.61
C GLU A 149 -52.45 18.57 24.42
N MET A 150 -53.66 18.23 23.96
CA MET A 150 -54.33 18.92 22.85
C MET A 150 -54.50 20.42 23.14
N SER A 151 -54.73 20.78 24.41
CA SER A 151 -54.85 22.15 24.90
C SER A 151 -53.58 22.97 24.65
N THR A 152 -52.42 22.39 24.94
CA THR A 152 -51.12 23.03 24.70
C THR A 152 -50.89 23.24 23.20
N VAL A 153 -51.25 22.25 22.37
CA VAL A 153 -51.10 22.36 20.91
C VAL A 153 -52.08 23.40 20.34
N ALA A 154 -53.32 23.46 20.83
CA ALA A 154 -54.32 24.46 20.45
C ALA A 154 -53.88 25.88 20.81
N LEU A 155 -53.40 26.07 22.04
CA LEU A 155 -52.86 27.34 22.51
C LEU A 155 -51.65 27.78 21.68
N SER A 156 -50.78 26.83 21.28
CA SER A 156 -49.65 27.12 20.39
C SER A 156 -50.06 27.49 18.96
N SER A 157 -51.32 27.27 18.57
CA SER A 157 -51.92 27.63 17.28
C SER A 157 -52.87 28.82 17.40
N SER A 158 -52.91 29.50 18.54
CA SER A 158 -53.83 30.60 18.83
C SER A 158 -55.31 30.23 18.73
N LEU A 159 -55.65 28.96 18.97
CA LEU A 159 -57.03 28.49 19.03
C LEU A 159 -57.50 28.40 20.47
N ASP A 160 -58.78 28.70 20.69
CA ASP A 160 -59.39 28.63 22.02
C ASP A 160 -59.42 27.16 22.51
N PRO A 161 -58.80 26.84 23.67
CA PRO A 161 -58.86 25.50 24.23
C PRO A 161 -60.29 25.05 24.58
N ALA A 162 -61.27 25.96 24.66
CA ALA A 162 -62.69 25.63 24.89
C ALA A 162 -63.29 24.70 23.81
N ILE A 163 -62.64 24.58 22.65
CA ILE A 163 -63.05 23.66 21.57
C ILE A 163 -62.81 22.18 21.94
N ILE A 164 -62.01 21.91 22.97
CA ILE A 164 -61.72 20.57 23.46
C ILE A 164 -62.88 20.09 24.34
N SER A 165 -63.50 18.97 24.00
CA SER A 165 -64.60 18.43 24.80
C SER A 165 -64.12 17.99 26.18
N ALA A 166 -64.94 18.20 27.21
CA ALA A 166 -64.77 17.49 28.47
C ALA A 166 -64.92 15.99 28.17
N LEU A 167 -63.82 15.24 28.33
CA LEU A 167 -63.79 13.82 28.02
C LEU A 167 -64.81 13.07 28.89
N THR A 168 -65.83 12.50 28.27
CA THR A 168 -66.73 11.55 28.94
C THR A 168 -65.97 10.24 29.24
N GLY A 169 -66.43 9.45 30.20
CA GLY A 169 -65.73 8.20 30.56
C GLY A 169 -65.50 7.26 29.37
N SER A 170 -66.42 7.24 28.39
CA SER A 170 -66.29 6.42 27.19
C SER A 170 -65.25 6.97 26.19
N THR A 171 -65.14 8.30 26.03
CA THR A 171 -64.10 8.91 25.17
C THR A 171 -62.72 8.84 25.82
N LEU A 172 -62.64 8.89 27.15
CA LEU A 172 -61.39 8.69 27.89
C LEU A 172 -60.81 7.29 27.67
N ILE A 173 -61.63 6.24 27.72
CA ILE A 173 -61.17 4.85 27.47
C ILE A 173 -60.69 4.69 26.01
N LYS A 174 -61.43 5.24 25.04
CA LYS A 174 -61.06 5.20 23.62
C LYS A 174 -59.74 5.91 23.34
N THR A 175 -59.57 7.13 23.86
CA THR A 175 -58.33 7.91 23.69
C THR A 175 -57.15 7.24 24.39
N THR A 176 -57.34 6.67 25.59
CA THR A 176 -56.31 5.90 26.29
C THR A 176 -55.88 4.65 25.52
N THR A 177 -56.82 3.95 24.90
CA THR A 177 -56.53 2.77 24.07
C THR A 177 -55.75 3.15 22.81
N LEU A 178 -56.18 4.21 22.10
CA LEU A 178 -55.48 4.74 20.92
C LEU A 178 -54.07 5.23 21.26
N ARG A 179 -53.90 5.91 22.40
CA ARG A 179 -52.61 6.37 22.90
C ARG A 179 -51.67 5.19 23.20
N SER A 180 -52.17 4.16 23.89
CA SER A 180 -51.40 2.95 24.19
C SER A 180 -50.96 2.24 22.91
N PHE A 181 -51.87 2.11 21.92
CA PHE A 181 -51.54 1.50 20.64
C PHE A 181 -50.50 2.32 19.86
N ARG A 182 -50.65 3.65 19.82
CA ARG A 182 -49.65 4.55 19.23
C ARG A 182 -48.29 4.37 19.88
N TYR A 183 -48.21 4.28 21.21
CA TYR A 183 -46.95 4.07 21.90
C TYR A 183 -46.29 2.75 21.54
N ILE A 184 -47.06 1.66 21.46
CA ILE A 184 -46.56 0.35 21.02
C ILE A 184 -46.00 0.45 19.60
N VAL A 185 -46.75 1.06 18.68
CA VAL A 185 -46.32 1.26 17.28
C VAL A 185 -45.08 2.14 17.20
N ALA A 186 -45.04 3.27 17.92
CA ALA A 186 -43.93 4.21 17.91
C ALA A 186 -42.65 3.60 18.52
N THR A 187 -42.76 2.91 19.66
CA THR A 187 -41.63 2.24 20.31
C THR A 187 -41.08 1.11 19.43
N THR A 188 -41.96 0.25 18.90
CA THR A 188 -41.55 -0.85 18.02
C THR A 188 -40.91 -0.32 16.75
N THR A 189 -41.46 0.77 16.19
CA THR A 189 -40.87 1.47 15.06
C THR A 189 -39.49 2.01 15.43
N LEU A 190 -39.35 2.76 16.52
CA LEU A 190 -38.08 3.35 16.93
C LEU A 190 -37.01 2.27 17.13
N ILE A 191 -37.32 1.20 17.86
CA ILE A 191 -36.39 0.08 18.09
C ILE A 191 -36.02 -0.56 16.75
N SER A 192 -36.99 -0.80 15.87
CA SER A 192 -36.74 -1.37 14.55
C SER A 192 -35.84 -0.47 13.69
N GLN A 193 -36.05 0.86 13.72
CA GLN A 193 -35.22 1.81 13.00
C GLN A 193 -33.82 1.93 13.61
N LEU A 194 -33.67 1.85 14.93
CA LEU A 194 -32.37 1.81 15.59
C LEU A 194 -31.58 0.55 15.21
N LEU A 195 -32.19 -0.64 15.31
CA LEU A 195 -31.56 -1.89 14.90
C LEU A 195 -31.16 -1.87 13.42
N ARG A 196 -32.00 -1.29 12.56
CA ARG A 196 -31.67 -1.08 11.15
C ARG A 196 -30.49 -0.16 10.98
N PHE A 197 -30.49 0.99 11.64
CA PHE A 197 -29.38 1.94 11.59
C PHE A 197 -28.07 1.28 12.02
N PHE A 198 -28.08 0.47 13.09
CA PHE A 198 -26.93 -0.34 13.49
C PHE A 198 -26.52 -1.32 12.39
N SER A 199 -27.46 -2.09 11.84
CA SER A 199 -27.14 -3.07 10.78
C SER A 199 -26.58 -2.41 9.51
N VAL A 200 -27.11 -1.25 9.12
CA VAL A 200 -26.63 -0.46 7.98
C VAL A 200 -25.26 0.12 8.28
N SER A 201 -25.02 0.59 9.50
CA SER A 201 -23.71 1.11 9.90
C SER A 201 -22.63 0.02 9.89
N VAL A 202 -22.95 -1.21 10.32
CA VAL A 202 -22.03 -2.35 10.25
C VAL A 202 -21.71 -2.67 8.79
N ARG A 203 -22.74 -2.82 7.93
CA ARG A 203 -22.53 -3.06 6.49
C ARG A 203 -21.76 -1.95 5.80
N ALA A 204 -22.03 -0.69 6.13
CA ALA A 204 -21.30 0.45 5.59
C ALA A 204 -19.82 0.44 6.03
N SER A 205 -19.55 0.02 7.27
CA SER A 205 -18.18 -0.17 7.75
C SER A 205 -17.48 -1.33 7.03
N ASP A 206 -18.18 -2.44 6.77
CA ASP A 206 -17.61 -3.58 6.04
C ASP A 206 -17.39 -3.23 4.56
N ALA A 207 -18.35 -2.56 3.93
CA ALA A 207 -18.23 -2.04 2.57
C ALA A 207 -17.09 -1.01 2.45
N PHE A 208 -16.87 -0.18 3.48
CA PHE A 208 -15.72 0.72 3.54
C PHE A 208 -14.40 -0.05 3.57
N LYS A 209 -14.29 -1.10 4.42
CA LYS A 209 -13.12 -1.97 4.48
C LYS A 209 -12.89 -2.71 3.16
N ASP A 210 -13.95 -3.22 2.54
CA ASP A 210 -13.88 -3.88 1.24
C ASP A 210 -13.44 -2.91 0.14
N ASN A 211 -13.93 -1.67 0.14
CA ASN A 211 -13.48 -0.64 -0.79
C ASN A 211 -12.00 -0.29 -0.59
N ILE A 212 -11.52 -0.25 0.66
CA ILE A 212 -10.08 -0.07 0.94
C ILE A 212 -9.31 -1.29 0.45
N ARG A 213 -9.77 -2.52 0.78
CA ARG A 213 -9.13 -3.76 0.31
C ARG A 213 -9.04 -3.83 -1.21
N ASP A 214 -10.03 -3.29 -1.91
CA ASP A 214 -10.08 -3.24 -3.38
C ASP A 214 -9.40 -1.99 -3.98
N GLY A 215 -8.81 -1.11 -3.17
CA GLY A 215 -8.14 0.11 -3.62
C GLY A 215 -9.05 1.12 -4.33
N LYS A 216 -10.33 1.17 -3.96
CA LYS A 216 -11.36 2.04 -4.56
C LYS A 216 -11.68 3.27 -3.71
N GLU A 217 -11.17 3.31 -2.48
CA GLU A 217 -11.41 4.38 -1.52
C GLU A 217 -10.31 5.44 -1.63
N ARG A 218 -10.70 6.72 -1.74
CA ARG A 218 -9.75 7.85 -1.85
C ARG A 218 -8.90 7.98 -0.56
N PRO A 219 -7.66 8.49 -0.62
CA PRO A 219 -6.87 8.71 0.61
C PRO A 219 -7.51 9.74 1.54
N PHE A 220 -7.05 9.81 2.79
CA PHE A 220 -7.49 10.85 3.72
C PHE A 220 -6.79 12.20 3.45
N ASP A 221 -7.53 13.28 3.68
CA ASP A 221 -7.13 14.66 3.37
C ASP A 221 -6.15 15.25 4.43
N ASN A 222 -5.69 14.44 5.40
CA ASN A 222 -4.87 14.88 6.53
C ASN A 222 -3.36 14.76 6.29
N VAL A 223 -2.94 14.34 5.10
CA VAL A 223 -1.54 14.13 4.75
C VAL A 223 -1.15 15.17 3.71
N ASN A 224 -0.11 15.92 4.05
CA ASN A 224 0.48 16.91 3.16
C ASN A 224 1.65 16.24 2.42
N GLU A 225 1.84 16.65 1.16
CA GLU A 225 2.85 16.16 0.23
C GLU A 225 2.72 14.66 -0.03
N ARG A 226 2.27 14.29 -1.24
CA ARG A 226 2.12 12.89 -1.64
C ARG A 226 2.80 12.64 -2.97
N VAL A 227 3.45 11.50 -3.06
CA VAL A 227 4.06 10.97 -4.29
C VAL A 227 3.19 9.84 -4.79
N ILE A 228 2.73 9.93 -6.03
CA ILE A 228 1.94 8.86 -6.63
C ILE A 228 2.90 7.91 -7.32
N ARG A 229 2.92 6.64 -6.93
CA ARG A 229 3.79 5.64 -7.55
C ARG A 229 2.98 4.56 -8.25
N LEU A 230 3.19 4.37 -9.55
CA LEU A 230 2.68 3.23 -10.30
C LEU A 230 3.57 2.03 -10.00
N ALA A 231 3.03 1.02 -9.34
CA ALA A 231 3.80 -0.08 -8.77
C ALA A 231 3.54 -1.43 -9.49
N GLY A 232 2.81 -1.41 -10.61
CA GLY A 232 2.44 -2.62 -11.33
C GLY A 232 1.63 -3.59 -10.46
N ARG A 233 1.87 -4.89 -10.59
CA ARG A 233 1.20 -5.89 -9.76
C ARG A 233 1.74 -5.93 -8.34
N LYS A 234 3.06 -5.80 -8.19
CA LYS A 234 3.83 -5.80 -6.94
C LYS A 234 5.14 -5.04 -7.15
N SER A 235 5.70 -4.48 -6.08
CA SER A 235 6.96 -3.73 -6.13
C SER A 235 7.66 -3.76 -4.77
N ASP A 236 8.87 -4.32 -4.73
CA ASP A 236 9.69 -4.37 -3.50
C ASP A 236 10.17 -2.97 -3.09
N VAL A 237 10.49 -2.13 -4.07
CA VAL A 237 10.86 -0.72 -3.87
C VAL A 237 9.72 0.04 -3.20
N THR A 238 8.47 -0.22 -3.61
CA THR A 238 7.28 0.40 -3.02
C THR A 238 7.08 -0.03 -1.57
N VAL A 239 7.31 -1.30 -1.24
CA VAL A 239 7.25 -1.78 0.16
C VAL A 239 8.28 -1.05 1.01
N VAL A 240 9.52 -0.90 0.54
CA VAL A 240 10.56 -0.13 1.22
C VAL A 240 10.14 1.33 1.43
N SER A 241 9.59 1.96 0.39
CA SER A 241 9.16 3.36 0.50
C SER A 241 7.97 3.53 1.45
N LEU A 242 7.05 2.57 1.51
CA LEU A 242 5.94 2.59 2.46
C LEU A 242 6.44 2.48 3.90
N ASP A 243 7.43 1.62 4.16
CA ASP A 243 8.04 1.51 5.49
C ASP A 243 8.67 2.84 5.96
N LYS A 244 9.41 3.51 5.07
CA LYS A 244 10.12 4.76 5.41
C LYS A 244 9.25 6.01 5.42
N TYR A 245 8.34 6.13 4.46
CA TYR A 245 7.60 7.38 4.20
C TYR A 245 6.10 7.26 4.44
N GLN A 246 5.59 6.06 4.70
CA GLN A 246 4.21 5.80 5.11
C GLN A 246 3.21 6.47 4.16
N ASP A 247 2.30 7.29 4.69
CA ASP A 247 1.23 7.93 3.94
C ASP A 247 1.72 8.92 2.86
N HIS A 248 2.99 9.32 2.84
CA HIS A 248 3.53 10.22 1.80
C HIS A 248 3.72 9.52 0.45
N ILE A 249 3.74 8.18 0.42
CA ILE A 249 3.78 7.39 -0.81
C ILE A 249 2.39 6.81 -1.03
N PHE A 250 1.79 7.14 -2.17
CA PHE A 250 0.47 6.65 -2.56
C PHE A 250 0.61 5.71 -3.76
N PRO A 251 0.78 4.39 -3.53
CA PRO A 251 0.98 3.43 -4.58
C PRO A 251 -0.31 3.12 -5.36
N VAL A 252 -0.14 2.82 -6.64
CA VAL A 252 -1.16 2.34 -7.56
C VAL A 252 -0.80 0.93 -7.98
N PHE A 253 -1.62 -0.05 -7.58
CA PHE A 253 -1.41 -1.46 -7.88
C PHE A 253 -2.42 -2.01 -8.89
N GLU A 254 -2.04 -3.07 -9.60
CA GLU A 254 -2.92 -3.76 -10.56
C GLU A 254 -3.81 -4.82 -9.92
N ASP A 255 -3.27 -5.56 -8.96
CA ASP A 255 -3.94 -6.70 -8.31
C ASP A 255 -3.86 -6.58 -6.78
N PRO A 256 -4.94 -6.15 -6.12
CA PRO A 256 -4.99 -6.04 -4.66
C PRO A 256 -4.75 -7.38 -3.95
N SER A 257 -5.04 -8.51 -4.62
CA SER A 257 -4.86 -9.84 -4.04
C SER A 257 -3.38 -10.17 -3.91
N ALA A 258 -2.56 -9.75 -4.89
CA ALA A 258 -1.12 -9.95 -4.89
C ALA A 258 -0.40 -9.16 -3.77
N VAL A 259 -0.97 -8.02 -3.37
CA VAL A 259 -0.41 -7.13 -2.33
C VAL A 259 -1.24 -7.14 -1.03
N ARG A 260 -2.07 -8.16 -0.81
CA ARG A 260 -3.02 -8.20 0.32
C ARG A 260 -2.35 -7.98 1.68
N TYR A 261 -1.18 -8.57 1.89
CA TYR A 261 -0.42 -8.44 3.14
C TYR A 261 0.12 -7.03 3.33
N THR A 262 0.80 -6.50 2.31
CA THR A 262 1.28 -5.11 2.27
C THR A 262 0.14 -4.13 2.53
N VAL A 263 -0.99 -4.30 1.85
CA VAL A 263 -2.17 -3.46 2.07
C VAL A 263 -2.64 -3.58 3.52
N ALA A 264 -2.85 -4.78 4.05
CA ALA A 264 -3.35 -4.96 5.41
C ALA A 264 -2.43 -4.32 6.47
N GLU A 265 -1.13 -4.46 6.28
CA GLU A 265 -0.08 -3.90 7.13
C GLU A 265 -0.13 -2.37 7.14
N TYR A 266 0.04 -1.73 5.97
CA TYR A 266 0.14 -0.26 5.89
C TYR A 266 -1.21 0.47 6.01
N SER A 267 -2.34 -0.22 5.81
CA SER A 267 -3.69 0.37 5.96
C SER A 267 -4.26 0.29 7.39
N ASP A 268 -3.49 -0.13 8.38
CA ASP A 268 -3.97 -0.46 9.74
C ASP A 268 -5.17 -1.43 9.70
N ASN A 269 -4.99 -2.57 9.00
CA ASN A 269 -6.04 -3.56 8.75
C ASN A 269 -7.29 -2.98 8.09
N TYR A 270 -7.10 -2.32 6.93
CA TYR A 270 -8.16 -1.70 6.12
C TYR A 270 -8.91 -0.58 6.84
N SER A 271 -8.25 0.10 7.78
CA SER A 271 -8.82 1.27 8.46
C SER A 271 -8.51 2.57 7.73
N LYS A 272 -7.41 2.62 6.98
CA LYS A 272 -6.93 3.80 6.25
C LYS A 272 -6.75 3.46 4.76
N PRO A 273 -7.27 4.28 3.84
CA PRO A 273 -7.02 4.13 2.41
C PRO A 273 -5.59 4.59 2.07
N THR A 274 -4.70 3.63 1.82
CA THR A 274 -3.27 3.89 1.58
C THR A 274 -2.82 3.63 0.15
N PHE A 275 -3.66 3.08 -0.71
CA PHE A 275 -3.31 2.75 -2.10
C PHE A 275 -4.52 2.90 -3.03
N TRP A 276 -4.25 2.82 -4.33
CA TRP A 276 -5.26 2.81 -5.39
C TRP A 276 -5.11 1.59 -6.27
N THR A 277 -6.20 1.19 -6.93
CA THR A 277 -6.19 0.05 -7.84
C THR A 277 -6.61 0.44 -9.25
N VAL A 278 -5.84 -0.01 -10.23
CA VAL A 278 -6.10 0.19 -11.66
C VAL A 278 -5.86 -1.11 -12.40
N ASP A 279 -6.83 -1.57 -13.19
CA ASP A 279 -6.62 -2.75 -14.02
C ASP A 279 -5.44 -2.55 -14.98
N ARG A 280 -4.64 -3.60 -15.24
CA ARG A 280 -3.46 -3.57 -16.12
C ARG A 280 -3.67 -2.92 -17.49
N ARG A 281 -4.88 -3.00 -18.04
CA ARG A 281 -5.24 -2.44 -19.36
C ARG A 281 -5.93 -1.07 -19.29
N SER A 282 -6.08 -0.51 -18.09
CA SER A 282 -6.90 0.66 -17.84
C SER A 282 -6.12 1.91 -17.44
N TYR A 283 -4.79 1.86 -17.36
CA TYR A 283 -3.97 3.03 -17.01
C TYR A 283 -4.20 4.25 -17.91
N GLY A 284 -4.42 4.05 -19.21
CA GLY A 284 -4.72 5.14 -20.14
C GLY A 284 -6.19 5.59 -20.16
N HIS A 285 -7.07 5.03 -19.33
CA HIS A 285 -8.49 5.34 -19.34
C HIS A 285 -8.88 6.31 -18.22
N LYS A 286 -9.55 7.42 -18.55
CA LYS A 286 -10.08 8.41 -17.59
C LYS A 286 -10.85 7.79 -16.42
N ARG A 287 -11.64 6.74 -16.66
CA ARG A 287 -12.43 6.05 -15.63
C ARG A 287 -11.58 5.44 -14.50
N ALA A 288 -10.33 5.07 -14.78
CA ALA A 288 -9.43 4.45 -13.81
C ALA A 288 -9.04 5.42 -12.67
N PHE A 289 -8.98 6.72 -12.97
CA PHE A 289 -8.59 7.77 -12.03
C PHE A 289 -9.72 8.75 -11.70
N GLN A 290 -10.91 8.59 -12.29
CA GLN A 290 -12.03 9.52 -12.13
C GLN A 290 -12.44 9.75 -10.67
N LYS A 291 -12.37 8.70 -9.84
CA LYS A 291 -12.74 8.75 -8.42
C LYS A 291 -11.60 9.19 -7.51
N LEU A 292 -10.37 9.23 -8.03
CA LEU A 292 -9.22 9.72 -7.28
C LEU A 292 -9.34 11.24 -7.16
N ASN A 293 -9.28 11.76 -5.94
CA ASN A 293 -9.31 13.19 -5.68
C ASN A 293 -7.90 13.66 -5.34
N ILE A 294 -7.25 14.33 -6.30
CA ILE A 294 -5.88 14.83 -6.14
C ILE A 294 -5.98 16.32 -5.87
N ASP A 295 -5.84 16.73 -4.62
CA ASP A 295 -5.96 18.12 -4.20
C ASP A 295 -4.59 18.77 -3.96
N ASP A 296 -4.60 20.05 -3.62
CA ASP A 296 -3.40 20.85 -3.39
C ASP A 296 -2.52 20.30 -2.25
N SER A 297 -3.05 19.45 -1.35
CA SER A 297 -2.28 18.82 -0.28
C SER A 297 -1.29 17.79 -0.81
N TRP A 298 -1.44 17.31 -2.05
CA TRP A 298 -0.53 16.32 -2.63
C TRP A 298 0.75 16.96 -3.15
N LEU A 299 0.73 18.27 -3.37
CA LEU A 299 1.86 18.99 -3.93
C LEU A 299 2.99 19.10 -2.91
N VAL A 300 4.21 18.79 -3.35
CA VAL A 300 5.44 18.92 -2.57
C VAL A 300 5.94 20.36 -2.66
N ASP A 301 6.23 20.98 -1.52
CA ASP A 301 6.74 22.35 -1.46
C ASP A 301 8.25 22.39 -1.81
N CYS A 302 8.63 23.26 -2.75
CA CYS A 302 10.03 23.55 -3.08
C CYS A 302 10.59 24.64 -2.18
N THR A 303 11.75 24.40 -1.58
CA THR A 303 12.40 25.33 -0.64
C THR A 303 12.87 26.61 -1.30
N SER A 304 13.30 26.57 -2.55
CA SER A 304 14.04 27.65 -3.22
C SER A 304 13.19 28.64 -4.02
N ALA A 305 11.91 28.33 -4.31
CA ALA A 305 11.13 29.12 -5.27
C ALA A 305 9.65 29.35 -4.90
N GLY A 306 9.19 28.86 -3.74
CA GLY A 306 7.75 28.84 -3.42
C GLY A 306 6.90 28.10 -4.45
N ARG A 307 7.55 27.28 -5.29
CA ARG A 307 6.91 26.47 -6.32
C ARG A 307 6.50 25.14 -5.70
N ARG A 308 5.42 24.58 -6.24
CA ARG A 308 4.86 23.30 -5.82
C ARG A 308 5.00 22.27 -6.93
N ILE A 309 5.31 21.03 -6.57
CA ILE A 309 5.53 19.94 -7.53
C ILE A 309 4.59 18.77 -7.24
N LEU A 310 3.89 18.29 -8.25
CA LEU A 310 3.26 16.97 -8.23
C LEU A 310 4.27 15.94 -8.74
N ILE A 311 4.66 15.00 -7.87
CA ILE A 311 5.63 13.96 -8.22
C ILE A 311 4.88 12.67 -8.55
N LEU A 312 5.15 12.16 -9.74
CA LEU A 312 4.63 10.90 -10.27
C LEU A 312 5.80 9.97 -10.56
N GLU A 313 5.79 8.79 -9.97
CA GLU A 313 6.80 7.77 -10.14
C GLU A 313 6.18 6.54 -10.80
N ALA A 314 6.94 5.84 -11.62
CA ALA A 314 6.57 4.53 -12.15
C ALA A 314 7.72 3.55 -11.94
N ASP A 315 7.42 2.44 -11.29
CA ASP A 315 8.34 1.34 -11.07
C ASP A 315 8.08 0.25 -12.11
N LEU A 316 8.98 0.16 -13.10
CA LEU A 316 8.92 -0.84 -14.17
C LEU A 316 9.75 -2.08 -13.81
N VAL A 317 10.40 -2.11 -12.64
CA VAL A 317 11.18 -3.25 -12.16
C VAL A 317 10.23 -4.29 -11.59
N ASN A 318 10.43 -5.55 -11.97
CA ASN A 318 9.64 -6.66 -11.44
C ASN A 318 10.08 -7.04 -10.02
N GLU A 319 9.17 -7.64 -9.26
CA GLU A 319 9.48 -8.24 -7.94
C GLU A 319 10.61 -9.28 -8.09
N GLU A 320 11.60 -9.27 -7.19
CA GLU A 320 12.73 -10.22 -7.18
C GLU A 320 13.56 -10.25 -8.50
N ASP A 321 13.64 -9.13 -9.24
CA ASP A 321 14.44 -9.05 -10.48
C ASP A 321 15.32 -7.78 -10.50
N SER A 322 16.21 -7.64 -9.51
CA SER A 322 17.14 -6.51 -9.38
C SER A 322 17.98 -6.22 -10.61
N LEU A 323 18.45 -7.29 -11.25
CA LEU A 323 19.27 -7.17 -12.45
C LEU A 323 18.40 -6.98 -13.70
N SER A 324 17.08 -7.20 -13.61
CA SER A 324 16.10 -6.93 -14.67
C SER A 324 16.49 -7.55 -16.03
N LEU A 325 17.08 -8.75 -16.01
CA LEU A 325 17.69 -9.35 -17.19
C LEU A 325 16.70 -10.12 -18.07
N ASN A 326 15.48 -10.29 -17.59
CA ASN A 326 14.47 -11.07 -18.29
C ASN A 326 13.46 -10.16 -18.99
N PRO A 327 13.45 -10.08 -20.34
CA PRO A 327 12.52 -9.23 -21.08
C PRO A 327 11.07 -9.75 -21.08
N ILE A 328 10.81 -10.94 -20.53
CA ILE A 328 9.66 -11.76 -20.93
C ILE A 328 8.33 -11.41 -20.22
N SER A 329 8.33 -10.69 -19.09
CA SER A 329 7.06 -10.17 -18.57
C SER A 329 7.25 -9.03 -17.58
N ARG A 330 7.05 -7.80 -18.05
CA ARG A 330 6.82 -6.67 -17.14
C ARG A 330 5.36 -6.54 -16.80
N ASP A 331 5.09 -6.39 -15.51
CA ASP A 331 3.74 -6.11 -15.05
C ASP A 331 3.32 -4.72 -15.54
N LEU A 332 4.18 -3.71 -15.32
CA LEU A 332 4.01 -2.34 -15.78
C LEU A 332 4.89 -2.02 -16.99
N THR A 333 4.27 -1.61 -18.09
CA THR A 333 4.99 -1.12 -19.29
C THR A 333 5.11 0.40 -19.29
N ILE A 334 6.03 0.94 -20.08
CA ILE A 334 6.13 2.39 -20.26
C ILE A 334 4.86 3.00 -20.88
N ASP A 335 4.15 2.27 -21.75
CA ASP A 335 2.88 2.72 -22.32
C ASP A 335 1.78 2.85 -21.26
N ASN A 336 1.75 1.91 -20.31
CA ASN A 336 0.87 1.98 -19.15
C ASN A 336 1.24 3.18 -18.27
N ALA A 337 2.53 3.36 -17.97
CA ALA A 337 3.01 4.46 -17.15
C ALA A 337 2.71 5.83 -17.78
N SER A 338 2.99 6.01 -19.06
CA SER A 338 2.76 7.27 -19.79
C SER A 338 1.27 7.58 -19.92
N GLY A 339 0.43 6.56 -20.16
CA GLY A 339 -1.03 6.66 -20.11
C GLY A 339 -1.52 7.13 -18.75
N ALA A 340 -1.06 6.51 -17.67
CA ALA A 340 -1.41 6.88 -16.31
C ALA A 340 -0.98 8.30 -15.96
N PHE A 341 0.26 8.69 -16.27
CA PHE A 341 0.75 10.05 -16.02
C PHE A 341 -0.17 11.09 -16.65
N ARG A 342 -0.59 10.89 -17.91
CA ARG A 342 -1.53 11.80 -18.58
C ARG A 342 -2.87 11.90 -17.86
N GLU A 343 -3.47 10.76 -17.51
CA GLU A 343 -4.79 10.74 -16.84
C GLU A 343 -4.72 11.33 -15.43
N ILE A 344 -3.66 11.05 -14.67
CA ILE A 344 -3.42 11.60 -13.33
C ILE A 344 -3.23 13.11 -13.41
N VAL A 345 -2.45 13.62 -14.36
CA VAL A 345 -2.25 15.07 -14.58
C VAL A 345 -3.56 15.75 -14.98
N SER A 346 -4.32 15.13 -15.89
CA SER A 346 -5.65 15.63 -16.26
C SER A 346 -6.55 15.70 -15.03
N ARG A 347 -6.57 14.65 -14.19
CA ARG A 347 -7.36 14.61 -12.97
C ARG A 347 -6.93 15.66 -11.94
N ALA A 348 -5.63 15.85 -11.76
CA ALA A 348 -5.08 16.89 -10.89
C ALA A 348 -5.52 18.29 -11.35
N SER A 349 -5.47 18.58 -12.65
CA SER A 349 -5.93 19.87 -13.18
C SER A 349 -7.44 20.14 -12.99
N GLU A 350 -8.26 19.10 -12.87
CA GLU A 350 -9.70 19.20 -12.59
C GLU A 350 -10.00 19.43 -11.09
N CYS A 351 -9.16 18.89 -10.20
CA CYS A 351 -9.40 18.87 -8.76
C CYS A 351 -8.70 20.02 -8.01
N MET A 352 -7.49 20.37 -8.44
CA MET A 352 -6.64 21.31 -7.73
C MET A 352 -7.14 22.74 -7.89
N THR A 353 -7.08 23.49 -6.78
CA THR A 353 -7.34 24.93 -6.79
C THR A 353 -6.13 25.70 -7.29
N THR A 354 -4.93 25.19 -6.98
CA THR A 354 -3.67 25.79 -7.44
C THR A 354 -3.42 25.43 -8.90
N LYS A 355 -3.35 26.42 -9.78
CA LYS A 355 -2.99 26.22 -11.20
C LYS A 355 -1.48 26.29 -11.48
N ASN A 356 -0.72 26.89 -10.57
CA ASN A 356 0.71 27.10 -10.72
C ASN A 356 1.50 26.02 -9.98
N TYR A 357 1.53 24.80 -10.52
CA TYR A 357 2.40 23.73 -10.04
C TYR A 357 3.18 23.11 -11.21
N ARG A 358 4.32 22.49 -10.89
CA ARG A 358 5.11 21.70 -11.83
C ARG A 358 4.78 20.24 -11.67
N ILE A 359 4.98 19.46 -12.73
CA ILE A 359 4.85 18.01 -12.71
C ILE A 359 6.24 17.42 -12.89
N LEU A 360 6.54 16.36 -12.15
CA LEU A 360 7.74 15.57 -12.31
C LEU A 360 7.34 14.11 -12.52
N ARG A 361 7.64 13.56 -13.69
CA ARG A 361 7.41 12.15 -14.04
C ARG A 361 8.74 11.41 -14.01
N VAL A 362 8.85 10.41 -13.15
CA VAL A 362 10.06 9.61 -12.96
C VAL A 362 9.76 8.17 -13.32
N ILE A 363 10.62 7.54 -14.11
CA ILE A 363 10.58 6.11 -14.42
C ILE A 363 11.79 5.45 -13.77
N LEU A 364 11.56 4.39 -12.99
CA LEU A 364 12.58 3.45 -12.55
C LEU A 364 12.52 2.21 -13.46
N GLY A 365 13.61 1.89 -14.15
CA GLY A 365 13.68 0.72 -15.03
C GLY A 365 15.02 0.63 -15.78
N ASP A 366 15.21 -0.45 -16.53
CA ASP A 366 16.43 -0.67 -17.33
C ASP A 366 16.47 0.34 -18.48
N SER A 367 17.44 1.26 -18.45
CA SER A 367 17.52 2.34 -19.43
C SER A 367 17.97 1.87 -20.82
N THR A 368 18.62 0.71 -20.90
CA THR A 368 19.13 0.12 -22.14
C THR A 368 18.14 -0.83 -22.82
N GLU A 369 17.06 -1.18 -22.13
CA GLU A 369 16.09 -2.15 -22.65
C GLU A 369 15.48 -1.65 -23.97
N MET A 370 15.45 -2.54 -24.95
CA MET A 370 14.99 -2.24 -26.30
C MET A 370 13.49 -2.51 -26.45
N PHE A 371 12.78 -1.56 -27.04
CA PHE A 371 11.39 -1.67 -27.44
C PHE A 371 11.24 -1.57 -28.95
N ALA A 372 10.51 -2.52 -29.53
CA ALA A 372 10.05 -2.38 -30.90
C ALA A 372 8.86 -1.41 -30.93
N SER A 373 9.05 -0.28 -31.62
CA SER A 373 7.93 0.61 -31.96
C SER A 373 6.98 -0.06 -32.96
N GLY A 374 5.74 0.41 -33.04
CA GLY A 374 4.77 -0.08 -34.04
C GLY A 374 5.22 0.10 -35.50
N GLY A 375 6.23 0.94 -35.75
CA GLY A 375 6.87 1.13 -37.07
C GLY A 375 8.08 0.21 -37.31
N GLY A 376 8.38 -0.74 -36.42
CA GLY A 376 9.50 -1.68 -36.55
C GLY A 376 10.85 -1.14 -36.11
N HIS A 377 10.97 0.14 -35.75
CA HIS A 377 12.20 0.68 -35.17
C HIS A 377 12.36 0.24 -33.72
N THR A 378 13.55 -0.23 -33.37
CA THR A 378 13.93 -0.53 -31.98
C THR A 378 14.51 0.73 -31.34
N ARG A 379 14.08 1.03 -30.11
CA ARG A 379 14.57 2.17 -29.31
C ARG A 379 14.76 1.74 -27.87
N THR A 380 15.76 2.31 -27.20
CA THR A 380 15.94 2.04 -25.76
C THR A 380 14.84 2.70 -24.93
N LEU A 381 14.63 2.24 -23.69
CA LEU A 381 13.75 2.91 -22.72
C LEU A 381 14.17 4.38 -22.54
N ARG A 382 15.47 4.62 -22.43
CA ARG A 382 16.07 5.96 -22.33
C ARG A 382 15.70 6.84 -23.51
N ASP A 383 15.83 6.34 -24.73
CA ASP A 383 15.46 7.08 -25.95
C ASP A 383 13.98 7.43 -25.99
N ARG A 384 13.11 6.54 -25.49
CA ARG A 384 11.67 6.81 -25.38
C ARG A 384 11.38 7.91 -24.35
N VAL A 385 12.00 7.84 -23.18
CA VAL A 385 11.80 8.85 -22.14
C VAL A 385 12.27 10.22 -22.62
N LEU A 386 13.52 10.32 -23.08
CA LEU A 386 14.13 11.60 -23.46
C LEU A 386 13.60 12.12 -24.80
N GLY A 387 13.43 11.25 -25.80
CA GLY A 387 13.02 11.62 -27.15
C GLY A 387 11.52 11.87 -27.29
N SER A 388 10.68 11.00 -26.71
CA SER A 388 9.21 11.11 -26.80
C SER A 388 8.60 11.92 -25.66
N LYS A 389 9.39 12.32 -24.65
CA LYS A 389 8.94 13.07 -23.45
C LYS A 389 7.80 12.38 -22.69
N GLU A 390 7.80 11.06 -22.69
CA GLU A 390 6.82 10.24 -21.97
C GLU A 390 6.97 10.39 -20.44
N ALA A 391 8.20 10.60 -19.99
CA ALA A 391 8.56 10.99 -18.63
C ALA A 391 9.61 12.12 -18.66
N ASP A 392 9.92 12.68 -17.49
CA ASP A 392 10.90 13.77 -17.34
C ASP A 392 12.28 13.26 -16.88
N LEU A 393 12.30 12.10 -16.21
CA LEU A 393 13.49 11.46 -15.65
C LEU A 393 13.43 9.94 -15.83
N ILE A 394 14.59 9.33 -16.06
CA ILE A 394 14.81 7.89 -15.97
C ILE A 394 15.90 7.58 -14.94
N VAL A 395 15.54 6.76 -13.95
CA VAL A 395 16.44 6.17 -12.97
C VAL A 395 16.73 4.76 -13.46
N ASP A 396 17.98 4.49 -13.82
CA ASP A 396 18.40 3.17 -14.25
C ASP A 396 18.32 2.18 -13.07
N SER A 397 17.69 1.02 -13.27
CA SER A 397 17.54 0.02 -12.23
C SER A 397 18.80 -0.84 -12.00
N ARG A 398 19.67 -1.02 -13.00
CA ARG A 398 20.84 -1.91 -12.91
C ARG A 398 22.09 -1.17 -12.50
N ALA A 399 22.35 -0.03 -13.13
CA ALA A 399 23.56 0.75 -12.96
C ALA A 399 23.93 1.03 -11.50
N PRO A 400 23.01 1.41 -10.59
CA PRO A 400 23.36 1.64 -9.19
C PRO A 400 23.69 0.35 -8.42
N VAL A 401 23.04 -0.77 -8.74
CA VAL A 401 23.32 -2.07 -8.12
C VAL A 401 24.70 -2.54 -8.57
N LEU A 402 24.99 -2.47 -9.86
CA LEU A 402 26.28 -2.82 -10.45
C LEU A 402 27.42 -1.93 -9.94
N LEU A 403 27.17 -0.61 -9.82
CA LEU A 403 28.15 0.31 -9.23
C LEU A 403 28.46 -0.07 -7.78
N ALA A 404 27.45 -0.44 -6.99
CA ALA A 404 27.66 -0.88 -5.61
C ALA A 404 28.45 -2.20 -5.54
N VAL A 405 28.19 -3.15 -6.45
CA VAL A 405 28.98 -4.39 -6.59
C VAL A 405 30.44 -4.07 -6.94
N LEU A 406 30.68 -3.17 -7.90
CA LEU A 406 32.02 -2.73 -8.29
C LEU A 406 32.76 -2.03 -7.14
N GLN A 407 32.09 -1.12 -6.41
CA GLN A 407 32.66 -0.43 -5.26
C GLN A 407 33.02 -1.40 -4.13
N TRP A 408 32.15 -2.36 -3.84
CA TRP A 408 32.45 -3.43 -2.89
C TRP A 408 33.65 -4.25 -3.35
N TYR A 409 33.69 -4.63 -4.63
CA TYR A 409 34.79 -5.40 -5.20
C TYR A 409 36.12 -4.64 -5.09
N ASP A 410 36.16 -3.38 -5.51
CA ASP A 410 37.34 -2.51 -5.42
C ASP A 410 37.81 -2.30 -3.97
N GLN A 411 36.88 -2.20 -3.02
CA GLN A 411 37.21 -2.05 -1.61
C GLN A 411 37.87 -3.31 -1.02
N LYS A 412 37.44 -4.50 -1.45
CA LYS A 412 37.93 -5.78 -0.91
C LYS A 412 39.10 -6.35 -1.70
N HIS A 413 39.22 -6.01 -2.98
CA HIS A 413 40.26 -6.50 -3.89
C HIS A 413 41.50 -5.59 -3.84
N PRO A 414 42.69 -6.09 -3.45
CA PRO A 414 43.91 -5.29 -3.49
C PRO A 414 44.26 -4.91 -4.95
N PRO A 415 44.66 -3.66 -5.24
CA PRO A 415 44.92 -3.21 -6.60
C PRO A 415 46.15 -3.87 -7.25
N SER A 416 46.99 -4.56 -6.47
CA SER A 416 48.24 -5.19 -6.91
C SER A 416 48.10 -6.63 -7.41
N VAL A 417 46.89 -7.20 -7.37
CA VAL A 417 46.66 -8.62 -7.70
C VAL A 417 45.98 -8.71 -9.06
N ASP A 418 46.61 -9.41 -10.00
CA ASP A 418 46.05 -9.72 -11.33
C ASP A 418 46.29 -11.23 -11.55
N PRO A 419 45.31 -12.03 -12.01
CA PRO A 419 43.99 -11.66 -12.55
C PRO A 419 42.96 -11.24 -11.48
N ARG A 420 42.13 -10.23 -11.80
CA ARG A 420 40.95 -9.90 -10.98
C ARG A 420 39.84 -10.93 -11.23
N ARG A 421 39.60 -11.80 -10.26
CA ARG A 421 38.57 -12.86 -10.37
C ARG A 421 37.42 -12.61 -9.41
N LEU A 422 36.21 -12.94 -9.85
CA LEU A 422 34.98 -12.94 -9.04
C LEU A 422 34.28 -14.28 -9.21
N LEU A 423 34.09 -15.03 -8.13
CA LEU A 423 33.27 -16.24 -8.16
C LEU A 423 31.80 -15.85 -8.02
N PHE A 424 30.97 -16.22 -8.98
CA PHE A 424 29.55 -15.91 -8.98
C PHE A 424 28.71 -17.17 -8.79
N PHE A 425 27.91 -17.20 -7.72
CA PHE A 425 26.97 -18.25 -7.39
C PHE A 425 25.56 -17.82 -7.77
N THR A 426 25.02 -18.42 -8.82
CA THR A 426 23.67 -18.17 -9.34
C THR A 426 23.06 -19.43 -9.95
N ASP A 427 21.73 -19.50 -9.98
CA ASP A 427 20.95 -20.51 -10.70
C ASP A 427 20.59 -20.09 -12.14
N SER A 428 20.71 -18.80 -12.47
CA SER A 428 20.36 -18.28 -13.79
C SER A 428 21.58 -18.14 -14.70
N LYS A 429 21.49 -18.79 -15.86
CA LYS A 429 22.50 -18.68 -16.92
C LYS A 429 22.53 -17.27 -17.51
N GLU A 430 21.38 -16.62 -17.58
CA GLU A 430 21.21 -15.25 -18.07
C GLU A 430 21.94 -14.28 -17.14
N TYR A 431 21.72 -14.40 -15.82
CA TYR A 431 22.42 -13.59 -14.81
C TYR A 431 23.93 -13.78 -14.88
N PHE A 432 24.39 -15.03 -14.98
CA PHE A 432 25.82 -15.33 -15.11
C PHE A 432 26.43 -14.69 -16.36
N THR A 433 25.80 -14.89 -17.52
CA THR A 433 26.31 -14.43 -18.82
C THR A 433 26.37 -12.91 -18.86
N HIS A 434 25.31 -12.25 -18.42
CA HIS A 434 25.22 -10.80 -18.43
C HIS A 434 26.22 -10.15 -17.45
N LEU A 435 26.32 -10.64 -16.22
CA LEU A 435 27.28 -10.11 -15.26
C LEU A 435 28.72 -10.29 -15.76
N ARG A 436 29.02 -11.44 -16.38
CA ARG A 436 30.33 -11.71 -17.00
C ARG A 436 30.65 -10.73 -18.13
N GLU A 437 29.66 -10.39 -18.94
CA GLU A 437 29.83 -9.43 -20.04
C GLU A 437 30.01 -8.01 -19.54
N ILE A 438 29.19 -7.56 -18.59
CA ILE A 438 29.28 -6.21 -18.00
C ILE A 438 30.58 -5.99 -17.24
N LEU A 439 31.10 -7.02 -16.56
CA LEU A 439 32.32 -6.90 -15.75
C LEU A 439 33.61 -7.06 -16.58
N ARG A 440 33.51 -7.52 -17.84
CA ARG A 440 34.65 -7.71 -18.75
C ARG A 440 35.41 -6.39 -19.04
N PRO A 441 34.74 -5.25 -19.35
CA PRO A 441 35.42 -3.94 -19.49
C PRO A 441 36.22 -3.50 -18.27
N PHE A 442 35.89 -3.99 -17.07
CA PHE A 442 36.59 -3.67 -15.83
C PHE A 442 37.76 -4.62 -15.51
N ASN A 443 38.12 -5.49 -16.47
CA ASN A 443 39.13 -6.55 -16.33
C ASN A 443 38.81 -7.53 -15.18
N ILE A 444 37.52 -7.80 -14.92
CA ILE A 444 37.10 -8.76 -13.89
C ILE A 444 36.60 -10.04 -14.57
N GLU A 445 37.30 -11.14 -14.34
CA GLU A 445 36.91 -12.47 -14.80
C GLU A 445 35.87 -13.06 -13.85
N VAL A 446 34.62 -13.17 -14.33
CA VAL A 446 33.54 -13.84 -13.61
C VAL A 446 33.60 -15.35 -13.88
N VAL A 447 33.77 -16.13 -12.82
CA VAL A 447 33.87 -17.59 -12.86
C VAL A 447 32.70 -18.20 -12.09
N ASP A 448 32.14 -19.30 -12.61
CA ASP A 448 31.05 -20.01 -11.94
C ASP A 448 31.52 -20.59 -10.60
N GLY A 449 30.88 -20.16 -9.52
CA GLY A 449 31.24 -20.56 -8.16
C GLY A 449 31.06 -22.05 -7.89
N PHE A 450 30.11 -22.74 -8.54
CA PHE A 450 29.88 -24.18 -8.34
C PHE A 450 30.95 -25.03 -9.02
N ILE A 451 31.34 -24.65 -10.22
CA ILE A 451 32.40 -25.35 -10.96
C ILE A 451 33.75 -25.17 -10.26
N ALA A 452 34.03 -23.95 -9.76
CA ALA A 452 35.26 -23.64 -9.05
C ALA A 452 35.36 -24.38 -7.70
N THR A 453 34.28 -24.46 -6.92
CA THR A 453 34.28 -25.13 -5.62
C THR A 453 34.35 -26.65 -5.73
N THR A 454 33.72 -27.24 -6.75
CA THR A 454 33.76 -28.69 -7.00
C THR A 454 35.17 -29.13 -7.42
N SER A 455 35.83 -28.37 -8.29
CA SER A 455 37.20 -28.67 -8.74
C SER A 455 38.24 -28.57 -7.62
N ALA A 456 38.09 -27.60 -6.71
CA ALA A 456 38.97 -27.47 -5.53
C ALA A 456 38.77 -28.60 -4.50
N SER A 457 37.55 -29.10 -4.36
CA SER A 457 37.26 -30.21 -3.43
C SER A 457 37.83 -31.55 -3.96
N ALA A 458 37.77 -31.77 -5.27
CA ALA A 458 38.29 -32.99 -5.90
C ALA A 458 39.83 -33.09 -5.86
N SER A 459 40.56 -31.97 -5.94
CA SER A 459 42.02 -31.96 -5.85
C SER A 459 42.53 -32.29 -4.44
N THR A 460 41.75 -31.97 -3.40
CA THR A 460 42.13 -32.19 -1.99
C THR A 460 41.97 -33.65 -1.56
N SER A 461 41.06 -34.43 -2.17
CA SER A 461 40.83 -35.83 -1.82
C SER A 461 41.83 -36.83 -2.43
N THR A 462 42.69 -36.43 -3.36
CA THR A 462 43.51 -37.38 -4.15
C THR A 462 44.92 -37.62 -3.57
N SER A 463 45.26 -37.01 -2.43
CA SER A 463 46.60 -37.13 -1.81
C SER A 463 46.68 -38.15 -0.65
N SER A 464 45.66 -38.99 -0.42
CA SER A 464 45.61 -39.90 0.74
C SER A 464 45.17 -41.33 0.42
N SER A 465 45.82 -42.01 -0.54
CA SER A 465 45.75 -43.49 -0.61
C SER A 465 46.83 -44.11 -1.51
N ALA A 466 48.02 -44.38 -0.97
CA ALA A 466 48.90 -45.44 -1.43
C ALA A 466 49.91 -45.84 -0.34
N SER A 467 49.58 -46.82 0.50
CA SER A 467 50.59 -47.67 1.16
C SER A 467 49.95 -48.91 1.78
N THR A 468 50.06 -50.05 1.09
CA THR A 468 49.90 -51.38 1.70
C THR A 468 51.02 -52.29 1.21
N SER A 469 52.03 -52.41 2.07
CA SER A 469 52.94 -53.54 2.35
C SER A 469 53.31 -54.54 1.23
N SER A 470 54.62 -54.66 0.96
CA SER A 470 55.27 -55.98 0.97
C SER A 470 56.75 -55.86 1.37
N THR A 471 57.15 -56.84 2.17
CA THR A 471 58.38 -56.98 2.95
C THR A 471 59.43 -57.75 2.14
N SER A 472 60.71 -57.34 2.18
CA SER A 472 61.84 -58.15 2.69
C SER A 472 63.24 -57.84 2.06
N THR A 473 64.18 -57.60 2.99
CA THR A 473 65.62 -58.00 3.04
C THR A 473 66.76 -57.24 2.35
N SER A 474 67.60 -56.65 3.23
CA SER A 474 69.07 -56.52 3.26
C SER A 474 69.84 -55.67 2.23
N THR A 475 70.53 -54.62 2.68
CA THR A 475 72.01 -54.54 2.97
C THR A 475 72.41 -53.05 3.20
N PRO A 476 73.36 -52.69 4.09
CA PRO A 476 73.61 -51.30 4.51
C PRO A 476 74.82 -50.66 3.81
N THR A 477 74.83 -49.32 3.62
CA THR A 477 76.01 -48.40 3.51
C THR A 477 75.52 -46.93 3.35
N PRO A 478 76.25 -45.88 3.83
CA PRO A 478 75.62 -44.71 4.45
C PRO A 478 75.73 -43.35 3.69
N THR A 479 74.77 -42.45 3.96
CA THR A 479 74.78 -40.94 3.91
C THR A 479 75.15 -40.22 2.58
N PRO A 480 74.81 -38.93 2.36
CA PRO A 480 73.93 -38.01 3.11
C PRO A 480 72.93 -37.22 2.23
N THR A 481 72.19 -36.29 2.86
CA THR A 481 71.56 -35.08 2.28
C THR A 481 70.07 -35.20 1.97
N SER A 482 69.22 -34.90 2.96
CA SER A 482 67.86 -34.43 2.72
C SER A 482 67.75 -32.98 3.18
N ALA A 483 67.75 -32.09 2.19
CA ALA A 483 67.31 -30.73 2.34
C ALA A 483 65.85 -30.72 2.81
N SER A 484 65.57 -29.83 3.76
CA SER A 484 64.24 -29.45 4.21
C SER A 484 63.39 -29.06 3.00
N ALA A 485 62.37 -29.88 2.69
CA ALA A 485 61.35 -29.51 1.73
C ALA A 485 60.46 -28.43 2.36
N THR A 486 60.70 -27.19 1.96
CA THR A 486 59.76 -26.09 2.14
C THR A 486 58.47 -26.45 1.43
N GLU A 487 57.43 -26.65 2.23
CA GLU A 487 56.03 -26.70 1.83
C GLU A 487 55.71 -25.39 1.09
N SER A 488 55.78 -25.43 -0.24
CA SER A 488 55.43 -24.32 -1.10
C SER A 488 53.91 -24.20 -1.11
N GLU A 489 53.37 -23.60 -0.06
CA GLU A 489 51.99 -23.11 0.02
C GLU A 489 51.81 -22.11 -1.13
N ALA A 490 51.25 -22.57 -2.26
CA ALA A 490 50.95 -21.69 -3.37
C ALA A 490 50.01 -20.59 -2.85
N PRO A 491 50.33 -19.30 -3.06
CA PRO A 491 49.50 -18.22 -2.54
C PRO A 491 48.11 -18.33 -3.17
N THR A 492 47.16 -18.87 -2.40
CA THR A 492 45.76 -18.94 -2.78
C THR A 492 45.26 -17.51 -2.90
N LEU A 493 45.04 -17.06 -4.15
CA LEU A 493 44.54 -15.72 -4.43
C LEU A 493 43.31 -15.42 -3.54
N PRO A 494 43.19 -14.21 -2.97
CA PRO A 494 42.05 -13.84 -2.16
C PRO A 494 40.78 -13.94 -3.02
N THR A 495 39.98 -14.96 -2.73
CA THR A 495 38.81 -15.29 -3.54
C THR A 495 37.65 -14.44 -3.03
N LEU A 496 37.10 -13.59 -3.91
CA LEU A 496 35.89 -12.83 -3.66
C LEU A 496 34.70 -13.58 -4.28
N GLY A 497 33.59 -13.63 -3.53
CA GLY A 497 32.38 -14.32 -3.94
C GLY A 497 31.21 -13.35 -4.08
N LEU A 498 30.33 -13.59 -5.05
CA LEU A 498 29.04 -12.96 -5.18
C LEU A 498 27.97 -14.05 -5.19
N VAL A 499 26.92 -13.90 -4.39
CA VAL A 499 25.78 -14.83 -4.31
C VAL A 499 24.52 -14.06 -4.70
N HIS A 500 23.85 -14.50 -5.77
CA HIS A 500 22.56 -13.96 -6.20
C HIS A 500 21.77 -15.03 -6.95
N TYR A 501 20.50 -15.19 -6.57
CA TYR A 501 19.56 -16.13 -7.16
C TYR A 501 18.25 -15.40 -7.49
N THR A 502 17.42 -16.07 -8.28
CA THR A 502 16.08 -15.61 -8.71
C THR A 502 15.14 -15.12 -7.59
N THR A 503 15.39 -15.45 -6.32
CA THR A 503 14.62 -14.89 -5.20
C THR A 503 15.51 -14.61 -3.99
N THR A 504 15.10 -13.65 -3.18
CA THR A 504 15.73 -13.30 -1.90
C THR A 504 15.80 -14.51 -0.96
N SER A 505 14.74 -15.33 -0.91
CA SER A 505 14.71 -16.53 -0.07
C SER A 505 15.74 -17.58 -0.54
N LEU A 506 15.87 -17.80 -1.85
CA LEU A 506 16.85 -18.74 -2.38
C LEU A 506 18.28 -18.23 -2.20
N THR A 507 18.49 -16.93 -2.44
CA THR A 507 19.78 -16.26 -2.25
C THR A 507 20.27 -16.39 -0.81
N THR A 508 19.42 -16.05 0.15
CA THR A 508 19.76 -16.08 1.58
C THR A 508 20.04 -17.49 2.08
N ASN A 509 19.15 -18.44 1.77
CA ASN A 509 19.35 -19.85 2.14
C ASN A 509 20.62 -20.44 1.52
N THR A 510 20.95 -20.06 0.29
CA THR A 510 22.17 -20.52 -0.37
C THR A 510 23.41 -19.91 0.29
N ALA A 511 23.43 -18.61 0.53
CA ALA A 511 24.55 -17.96 1.22
C ALA A 511 24.82 -18.58 2.60
N LEU A 512 23.77 -18.75 3.42
CA LEU A 512 23.88 -19.38 4.74
C LEU A 512 24.25 -20.86 4.64
N GLY A 513 23.73 -21.59 3.65
CA GLY A 513 24.06 -22.99 3.40
C GLY A 513 25.54 -23.19 3.03
N LEU A 514 26.05 -22.38 2.09
CA LEU A 514 27.47 -22.40 1.69
C LEU A 514 28.39 -22.04 2.86
N THR A 515 27.96 -21.13 3.74
CA THR A 515 28.65 -20.77 4.97
C THR A 515 28.69 -21.96 5.95
N LYS A 516 27.53 -22.58 6.23
CA LYS A 516 27.41 -23.75 7.13
C LYS A 516 28.21 -24.96 6.64
N GLN A 517 28.33 -25.15 5.33
CA GLN A 517 29.14 -26.20 4.71
C GLN A 517 30.65 -25.91 4.74
N GLY A 518 31.04 -24.69 5.13
CA GLY A 518 32.43 -24.25 5.14
C GLY A 518 33.01 -23.94 3.76
N LEU A 519 32.18 -23.91 2.71
CA LEU A 519 32.62 -23.62 1.34
C LEU A 519 33.05 -22.16 1.20
N LEU A 520 32.49 -21.25 2.00
CA LEU A 520 32.85 -19.84 2.02
C LEU A 520 34.01 -19.49 2.97
N LYS A 521 34.56 -20.45 3.73
CA LYS A 521 35.62 -20.18 4.71
C LYS A 521 36.92 -19.66 4.09
N ASN A 522 37.19 -20.08 2.85
CA ASN A 522 38.39 -19.65 2.12
C ASN A 522 38.21 -18.30 1.40
N PHE A 523 37.01 -17.72 1.47
CA PHE A 523 36.73 -16.44 0.81
C PHE A 523 37.12 -15.30 1.73
N LYS A 524 37.80 -14.30 1.15
CA LYS A 524 38.15 -13.08 1.87
C LYS A 524 36.90 -12.27 2.23
N SER A 525 35.95 -12.21 1.30
CA SER A 525 34.65 -11.57 1.48
C SER A 525 33.66 -12.09 0.45
N VAL A 526 32.40 -12.19 0.84
CA VAL A 526 31.31 -12.61 -0.03
C VAL A 526 30.22 -11.55 0.00
N LEU A 527 29.80 -11.08 -1.17
CA LEU A 527 28.64 -10.20 -1.32
C LEU A 527 27.40 -11.04 -1.58
N VAL A 528 26.36 -10.80 -0.81
CA VAL A 528 25.04 -11.41 -0.98
C VAL A 528 24.10 -10.33 -1.53
N LEU A 529 23.69 -10.46 -2.80
CA LEU A 529 22.79 -9.52 -3.45
C LEU A 529 21.34 -10.02 -3.34
N VAL A 530 20.56 -9.36 -2.48
CA VAL A 530 19.15 -9.68 -2.23
C VAL A 530 18.24 -8.59 -2.81
N ASP A 531 16.99 -8.94 -3.09
CA ASP A 531 16.02 -7.96 -3.60
C ASP A 531 15.24 -7.28 -2.48
N LYS A 532 14.90 -8.04 -1.44
CA LYS A 532 14.06 -7.58 -0.33
C LYS A 532 14.86 -7.29 0.95
N PRO A 533 14.46 -6.28 1.75
CA PRO A 533 15.11 -5.96 3.03
C PRO A 533 15.12 -7.12 4.05
N ILE A 534 14.13 -8.02 3.99
CA ILE A 534 14.09 -9.21 4.86
C ILE A 534 15.34 -10.08 4.71
N GLY A 535 15.95 -10.07 3.52
CA GLY A 535 17.20 -10.80 3.28
C GLY A 535 18.40 -10.22 4.02
N ILE A 536 18.44 -8.90 4.23
CA ILE A 536 19.47 -8.26 5.05
C ILE A 536 19.35 -8.75 6.49
N GLN A 537 18.16 -8.68 7.07
CA GLN A 537 17.92 -9.07 8.46
C GLN A 537 18.30 -10.53 8.72
N LEU A 538 18.01 -11.42 7.76
CA LEU A 538 18.34 -12.84 7.88
C LEU A 538 19.86 -13.10 7.80
N ILE A 539 20.57 -12.46 6.87
CA ILE A 539 22.02 -12.62 6.77
C ILE A 539 22.75 -11.94 7.94
N GLU A 540 22.30 -10.79 8.41
CA GLU A 540 22.92 -10.11 9.57
C GLU A 540 22.71 -10.89 10.88
N SER A 541 21.63 -11.67 10.99
CA SER A 541 21.35 -12.46 12.21
C SER A 541 22.00 -13.85 12.20
N GLU A 542 22.15 -14.49 11.05
CA GLU A 542 22.70 -15.86 10.95
C GLU A 542 24.08 -15.95 10.26
N GLY A 543 24.54 -14.88 9.63
CA GLY A 543 25.74 -14.86 8.78
C GLY A 543 27.06 -14.72 9.55
N GLU A 544 28.14 -15.09 8.86
CA GLU A 544 29.51 -14.84 9.33
C GLU A 544 29.97 -13.42 8.99
N GLU A 545 30.99 -12.89 9.69
CA GLU A 545 31.51 -11.53 9.52
C GLU A 545 32.08 -11.25 8.10
N ASN A 546 32.36 -12.29 7.32
CA ASN A 546 32.87 -12.15 5.95
C ASN A 546 31.76 -11.89 4.91
N LEU A 547 30.49 -12.00 5.31
CA LEU A 547 29.34 -11.72 4.46
C LEU A 547 29.02 -10.22 4.48
N SER A 548 28.95 -9.62 3.29
CA SER A 548 28.39 -8.29 3.06
C SER A 548 27.06 -8.47 2.33
N VAL A 549 26.07 -7.63 2.62
CA VAL A 549 24.75 -7.72 1.98
C VAL A 549 24.45 -6.44 1.22
N LEU A 550 23.95 -6.57 0.00
CA LEU A 550 23.43 -5.47 -0.81
C LEU A 550 21.97 -5.76 -1.12
N CYS A 551 21.09 -4.79 -0.87
CA CYS A 551 19.67 -4.88 -1.22
C CYS A 551 19.32 -3.93 -2.36
N SER A 552 18.79 -4.48 -3.45
CA SER A 552 18.41 -3.71 -4.63
C SER A 552 17.25 -2.76 -4.35
N ALA A 553 16.18 -3.21 -3.67
CA ALA A 553 15.03 -2.36 -3.38
C ALA A 553 15.39 -1.16 -2.49
N LEU A 554 16.31 -1.33 -1.52
CA LEU A 554 16.84 -0.22 -0.72
C LEU A 554 17.64 0.77 -1.59
N THR A 555 18.42 0.25 -2.53
CA THR A 555 19.25 1.05 -3.44
C THR A 555 18.37 1.87 -4.40
N HIS A 556 17.35 1.26 -4.99
CA HIS A 556 16.38 1.96 -5.84
C HIS A 556 15.58 3.02 -5.07
N ASP A 557 15.09 2.69 -3.87
CA ASP A 557 14.37 3.66 -3.03
C ASP A 557 15.25 4.85 -2.65
N LEU A 558 16.54 4.62 -2.36
CA LEU A 558 17.48 5.69 -2.05
C LEU A 558 17.65 6.65 -3.24
N LEU A 559 17.69 6.14 -4.47
CA LEU A 559 17.78 6.99 -5.66
C LEU A 559 16.50 7.77 -5.91
N LEU A 560 15.34 7.12 -5.80
CA LEU A 560 14.06 7.82 -5.91
C LEU A 560 13.95 8.89 -4.81
N HIS A 561 14.43 8.61 -3.59
CA HIS A 561 14.53 9.61 -2.53
C HIS A 561 15.41 10.79 -2.92
N ASN A 562 16.62 10.54 -3.45
CA ASN A 562 17.51 11.60 -3.90
C ASN A 562 16.87 12.46 -5.01
N VAL A 563 16.19 11.83 -5.97
CA VAL A 563 15.43 12.54 -7.03
C VAL A 563 14.36 13.44 -6.42
N ARG A 564 13.58 12.94 -5.44
CA ARG A 564 12.59 13.75 -4.73
C ARG A 564 13.26 14.92 -4.00
N MET A 565 14.37 14.69 -3.30
CA MET A 565 15.09 15.72 -2.56
C MET A 565 15.68 16.80 -3.47
N TRP A 566 16.34 16.42 -4.57
CA TRP A 566 16.84 17.39 -5.56
C TRP A 566 15.70 18.20 -6.18
N SER A 567 14.57 17.55 -6.46
CA SER A 567 13.39 18.24 -6.97
C SER A 567 12.85 19.27 -5.97
N ARG A 568 12.84 18.95 -4.67
CA ARG A 568 12.49 19.89 -3.58
C ARG A 568 13.45 21.07 -3.47
N MET A 569 14.74 20.83 -3.72
CA MET A 569 15.77 21.88 -3.78
C MET A 569 15.63 22.77 -5.01
N GLY A 570 14.77 22.41 -5.97
CA GLY A 570 14.44 23.19 -7.15
C GLY A 570 15.29 22.86 -8.38
N PHE A 571 16.07 21.78 -8.35
CA PHE A 571 16.81 21.31 -9.51
C PHE A 571 15.86 20.97 -10.67
N SER A 572 16.33 21.20 -11.90
CA SER A 572 15.56 20.84 -13.09
C SER A 572 15.65 19.33 -13.36
N PRO A 573 14.65 18.70 -13.99
CA PRO A 573 14.75 17.30 -14.40
C PRO A 573 16.00 17.03 -15.25
N ALA A 574 16.33 17.91 -16.20
CA ALA A 574 17.55 17.76 -17.01
C ALA A 574 18.82 17.73 -16.14
N SER A 575 18.94 18.65 -15.17
CA SER A 575 20.09 18.69 -14.26
C SER A 575 20.17 17.46 -13.35
N ILE A 576 19.03 16.92 -12.92
CA ILE A 576 18.98 15.68 -12.15
C ILE A 576 19.41 14.49 -13.02
N GLN A 577 18.97 14.43 -14.27
CA GLN A 577 19.37 13.38 -15.21
C GLN A 577 20.87 13.44 -15.51
N GLU A 578 21.42 14.63 -15.76
CA GLU A 578 22.86 14.83 -15.97
C GLU A 578 23.69 14.33 -14.78
N GLU A 579 23.23 14.61 -13.56
CA GLU A 579 23.88 14.12 -12.34
C GLU A 579 23.81 12.59 -12.21
N LEU A 580 22.65 11.98 -12.48
CA LEU A 580 22.51 10.52 -12.48
C LEU A 580 23.40 9.88 -13.55
N ASP A 581 23.41 10.43 -14.76
CA ASP A 581 24.25 9.94 -15.86
C ASP A 581 25.74 10.09 -15.54
N PHE A 582 26.14 11.18 -14.88
CA PHE A 582 27.51 11.38 -14.41
C PHE A 582 27.90 10.34 -13.35
N GLN A 583 27.05 10.12 -12.35
CA GLN A 583 27.30 9.14 -11.27
C GLN A 583 27.46 7.72 -11.81
N PHE A 584 26.69 7.35 -12.83
CA PHE A 584 26.66 6.00 -13.38
C PHE A 584 27.39 5.84 -14.73
N ALA A 585 28.09 6.87 -15.20
CA ALA A 585 28.70 6.92 -16.54
C ALA A 585 29.52 5.66 -16.88
N LYS A 586 30.36 5.20 -15.94
CA LYS A 586 31.21 4.01 -16.12
C LYS A 586 30.40 2.74 -16.39
N VAL A 587 29.30 2.55 -15.65
CA VAL A 587 28.47 1.34 -15.79
C VAL A 587 27.62 1.43 -17.04
N LEU A 588 27.02 2.59 -17.30
CA LEU A 588 26.21 2.82 -18.51
C LEU A 588 27.02 2.64 -19.80
N GLU A 589 28.29 3.04 -19.82
CA GLU A 589 29.19 2.81 -20.95
C GLU A 589 29.46 1.31 -21.16
N ALA A 590 29.73 0.57 -20.09
CA ALA A 590 29.94 -0.88 -20.16
C ALA A 590 28.67 -1.61 -20.65
N GLU A 591 27.50 -1.22 -20.14
CA GLU A 591 26.22 -1.77 -20.60
C GLU A 591 25.95 -1.45 -22.07
N ALA A 592 26.23 -0.22 -22.52
CA ALA A 592 26.06 0.17 -23.92
C ALA A 592 26.95 -0.66 -24.87
N ILE A 593 28.18 -1.00 -24.46
CA ILE A 593 29.06 -1.90 -25.23
C ILE A 593 28.40 -3.28 -25.36
N VAL A 594 27.98 -3.87 -24.24
CA VAL A 594 27.35 -5.21 -24.23
C VAL A 594 26.07 -5.23 -25.07
N SER A 595 25.20 -4.21 -24.94
CA SER A 595 23.97 -4.11 -25.74
C SER A 595 24.25 -3.97 -27.24
N ASN A 596 25.30 -3.25 -27.63
CA ASN A 596 25.68 -3.10 -29.04
C ASN A 596 26.20 -4.40 -29.64
N ASP A 597 27.00 -5.16 -28.87
CA ASP A 597 27.51 -6.47 -29.29
C ASP A 597 26.34 -7.45 -29.54
N HIS A 598 25.40 -7.54 -28.60
CA HIS A 598 24.18 -8.36 -28.77
C HIS A 598 23.35 -7.95 -29.98
N ARG A 599 23.27 -6.64 -30.27
CA ARG A 599 22.54 -6.16 -31.45
C ARG A 599 23.19 -6.60 -32.76
N GLN A 600 24.52 -6.51 -32.84
CA GLN A 600 25.25 -6.94 -34.04
C GLN A 600 25.11 -8.46 -34.26
N GLU A 601 25.12 -9.24 -33.18
CA GLU A 601 24.89 -10.70 -33.26
C GLU A 601 23.49 -11.04 -33.77
N GLN A 602 22.45 -10.33 -33.29
CA GLN A 602 21.07 -10.53 -33.76
C GLN A 602 20.87 -10.12 -35.22
N GLU A 603 21.42 -8.97 -35.63
CA GLU A 603 21.34 -8.50 -37.01
C GLU A 603 22.09 -9.45 -37.97
N GLY A 604 23.29 -9.91 -37.59
CA GLY A 604 24.05 -10.90 -38.35
C GLY A 604 23.37 -12.27 -38.44
N GLY A 605 22.67 -12.70 -37.38
CA GLY A 605 21.87 -13.92 -37.38
C GLY A 605 20.72 -13.88 -38.39
N LEU A 606 19.98 -12.76 -38.44
CA LEU A 606 18.87 -12.56 -39.39
C LEU A 606 19.35 -12.46 -40.85
N GLU A 607 20.50 -11.85 -41.11
CA GLU A 607 21.09 -11.83 -42.45
C GLU A 607 21.52 -13.22 -42.91
N ASN A 608 22.14 -14.01 -42.03
CA ASN A 608 22.50 -15.38 -42.32
C ASN A 608 21.26 -16.26 -42.59
N GLU A 609 20.18 -16.08 -41.83
CA GLU A 609 18.93 -16.82 -42.04
C GLU A 609 18.27 -16.46 -43.38
N LYS A 610 18.25 -15.17 -43.75
CA LYS A 610 17.79 -14.71 -45.08
C LYS A 610 18.64 -15.28 -46.22
N ASN A 611 19.96 -15.31 -46.06
CA ASN A 611 20.88 -15.87 -47.05
C ASN A 611 20.71 -17.38 -47.19
N THR A 612 20.46 -18.09 -46.10
CA THR A 612 20.21 -19.53 -46.10
C THR A 612 18.86 -19.86 -46.76
N ALA A 613 17.82 -19.07 -46.49
CA ALA A 613 16.51 -19.21 -47.14
C ALA A 613 16.58 -18.96 -48.66
N ASN A 614 17.33 -17.94 -49.09
CA ASN A 614 17.53 -17.65 -50.52
C ASN A 614 18.35 -18.73 -51.23
N ASN A 615 19.36 -19.32 -50.58
CA ASN A 615 20.14 -20.41 -51.16
C ASN A 615 19.37 -21.74 -51.21
N GLY A 616 18.50 -22.01 -50.23
CA GLY A 616 17.63 -23.19 -50.25
C GLY A 616 16.60 -23.17 -51.38
N SER A 617 16.10 -21.99 -51.76
CA SER A 617 15.10 -21.86 -52.83
C SER A 617 15.70 -22.01 -54.25
N ASN A 618 17.02 -21.93 -54.41
CA ASN A 618 17.69 -22.11 -55.70
C ASN A 618 18.02 -23.58 -56.03
N ASN A 619 17.85 -24.51 -55.09
CA ASN A 619 18.12 -25.94 -55.29
C ASN A 619 16.86 -26.80 -55.51
N VAL A 620 15.67 -26.20 -55.68
CA VAL A 620 14.39 -26.90 -55.93
C VAL A 620 13.80 -26.54 -57.31
N LYS A 621 14.65 -26.27 -58.31
CA LYS A 621 14.22 -26.11 -59.70
C LYS A 621 14.90 -27.10 -60.63
#